data_AF-A0A496ZJE9-F1
#
_entry.id   AF-A0A496ZJE9-F1
#
_cell.length_a   1.000
_cell.length_b   1.000
_cell.length_c   1.000
_cell.angle_alpha   90.00
_cell.angle_beta   90.00
_cell.angle_gamma   90.00
#
_symmetry.space_group_name_H-M   'P 1'
#
loop_
_entity.id
_entity.type
_entity.pdbx_description
1 polymer ?
#
loop_
_entity_poly.entity_id
_entity_poly.type
_entity_poly.pdbx_seq_one_letter_code
_entity_poly.pdbx_strand_id
1 'polypeptide(L)' 'MKHILGWAIFFVLIPFSVFGQSIDAPGTPSLYVPEPLFQFGSVVSGQKVTHDYIVLNKGTAELKITSVKTG' A
#
# COMPACT_ATOMS: atom_id res chain seq x y z
N MET A 1 -10.58 -15.42 57.72
CA MET A 1 -11.34 -15.47 56.45
C MET A 1 -11.49 -14.07 55.83
N LYS A 2 -10.41 -13.28 55.74
CA LYS A 2 -10.46 -11.90 55.18
C LYS A 2 -9.49 -11.68 54.00
N HIS A 3 -8.51 -12.57 53.81
CA HIS A 3 -7.53 -12.50 52.72
C HIS A 3 -7.96 -13.22 51.43
N ILE A 4 -9.00 -14.06 51.50
CA ILE A 4 -9.54 -14.81 50.35
C ILE A 4 -10.42 -13.92 49.46
N LEU A 5 -11.03 -12.89 50.06
CA LEU A 5 -11.90 -11.93 49.36
C LEU A 5 -11.09 -10.89 48.56
N GLY A 6 -9.84 -10.62 48.95
CA GLY A 6 -8.96 -9.67 48.25
C GLY A 6 -8.38 -10.20 46.94
N TRP A 7 -8.14 -11.51 46.83
CA TRP A 7 -7.65 -12.12 45.59
C TRP A 7 -8.73 -12.27 44.51
N ALA A 8 -9.99 -12.42 44.90
CA ALA A 8 -11.10 -12.49 43.95
C ALA A 8 -11.34 -11.14 43.22
N ILE A 9 -11.08 -10.01 43.89
CA ILE A 9 -11.27 -8.67 43.31
C ILE A 9 -10.12 -8.29 42.37
N PHE A 10 -8.91 -8.81 42.61
CA PHE A 10 -7.75 -8.55 41.74
C PHE A 10 -7.80 -9.31 40.41
N PHE A 11 -8.53 -10.44 40.35
CA PHE A 11 -8.71 -11.23 39.13
C PHE A 11 -9.87 -10.75 38.24
N VAL A 12 -10.70 -9.84 38.74
CA VAL A 12 -11.90 -9.33 38.03
C VAL A 12 -11.66 -7.97 37.34
N LEU A 13 -10.56 -7.26 37.64
CA LEU A 13 -10.40 -5.86 37.25
C LEU A 13 -9.23 -5.51 36.30
N ILE A 14 -8.40 -6.45 35.84
CA ILE A 14 -7.33 -6.15 34.87
C ILE A 14 -7.07 -7.35 33.93
N PRO A 15 -7.19 -7.25 32.58
CA PRO A 15 -7.89 -6.24 31.80
C PRO A 15 -8.75 -6.84 30.65
N PHE A 16 -9.93 -6.29 30.45
CA PHE A 16 -10.74 -6.44 29.23
C PHE A 16 -10.14 -5.63 28.03
N SER A 17 -8.83 -5.36 28.04
CA SER A 17 -8.18 -4.38 27.16
C SER A 17 -7.48 -5.00 25.95
N VAL A 18 -7.77 -6.25 25.59
CA VAL A 18 -7.23 -6.89 24.38
C VAL A 18 -8.28 -6.85 23.25
N PHE A 19 -8.93 -5.71 23.03
CA PHE A 19 -9.81 -5.51 21.89
C PHE A 19 -9.41 -4.24 21.15
N GLY A 20 -8.57 -4.41 20.13
CA GLY A 20 -8.08 -3.33 19.29
C GLY A 20 -6.88 -3.70 18.44
N GLN A 21 -6.73 -4.96 18.02
CA GLN A 21 -5.85 -5.24 16.90
C GLN A 21 -6.64 -4.93 15.64
N SER A 22 -6.49 -3.71 15.11
CA SER A 22 -6.85 -3.44 13.73
C SER A 22 -5.93 -4.29 12.87
N ILE A 23 -6.45 -5.40 12.34
CA ILE A 23 -5.79 -6.12 11.27
C ILE A 23 -5.94 -5.20 10.06
N ASP A 24 -4.92 -4.39 9.78
CA ASP A 24 -4.89 -3.63 8.54
C ASP A 24 -5.06 -4.64 7.41
N ALA A 25 -6.10 -4.43 6.60
CA ALA A 25 -6.30 -5.27 5.43
C ALA A 25 -5.01 -5.20 4.60
N PRO A 26 -4.52 -6.34 4.08
CA PRO A 26 -3.32 -6.33 3.27
C PRO A 26 -3.50 -5.31 2.14
N GLY A 27 -2.58 -4.34 2.07
CA GLY A 27 -2.65 -3.28 1.08
C GLY A 27 -2.68 -3.84 -0.33
N THR A 28 -3.26 -3.10 -1.26
CA THR A 28 -3.29 -3.46 -2.68
C THR A 28 -2.41 -2.50 -3.47
N PRO A 29 -1.48 -2.97 -4.32
CA PRO A 29 -0.74 -2.07 -5.21
C PRO A 29 -1.69 -1.49 -6.26
N SER A 30 -1.43 -0.27 -6.72
CA SER A 30 -2.25 0.36 -7.77
C SER A 30 -1.36 1.16 -8.70
N LEU A 31 -1.27 0.71 -9.95
CA LEU A 31 -0.50 1.38 -10.99
C LEU A 31 -1.35 2.47 -11.64
N TYR A 32 -0.82 3.68 -11.68
CA TYR A 32 -1.43 4.80 -12.39
C TYR A 32 -0.39 5.51 -13.25
N VAL A 33 -0.70 5.70 -14.53
CA VAL A 33 0.10 6.47 -15.48
C VAL A 33 -0.72 7.70 -15.85
N PRO A 34 -0.31 8.92 -15.47
CA PRO A 34 -1.06 10.14 -15.76
C PRO A 34 -1.25 10.38 -17.27
N GLU A 35 -0.22 10.07 -18.06
CA GLU A 35 -0.20 10.23 -19.51
C GLU A 35 0.10 8.86 -20.16
N PRO A 36 -0.90 7.98 -20.32
CA PRO A 36 -0.67 6.61 -20.78
C PRO A 36 -0.38 6.50 -22.29
N LEU A 37 -0.54 7.60 -23.02
CA LEU A 37 -0.39 7.65 -24.47
C LEU A 37 0.43 8.86 -24.88
N PHE A 38 1.52 8.60 -25.59
CA PHE A 38 2.33 9.63 -26.23
C PHE A 38 2.32 9.44 -27.74
N GLN A 39 1.98 10.51 -28.48
CA GLN A 39 2.07 10.53 -29.93
C GLN A 39 3.30 11.33 -30.34
N PHE A 40 4.25 10.65 -30.98
CA PHE A 40 5.36 11.33 -31.63
C PHE A 40 4.80 12.15 -32.80
N GLY A 41 5.17 13.43 -32.84
CA GLY A 41 4.86 14.31 -33.97
C GLY A 41 5.75 14.01 -35.18
N SER A 42 5.88 14.99 -36.08
CA SER A 42 6.83 14.90 -37.19
C SER A 42 8.27 14.81 -36.67
N VAL A 43 8.92 13.67 -36.91
CA VAL A 43 10.32 13.43 -36.54
C VAL A 43 11.20 13.54 -37.78
N VAL A 44 12.31 14.27 -37.68
CA VAL A 44 13.27 14.41 -38.77
C VAL A 44 14.12 13.13 -38.87
N SER A 45 14.44 12.71 -40.10
CA SER A 45 15.30 11.54 -40.33
C SER A 45 16.64 11.66 -39.59
N GLY A 46 17.03 10.58 -38.91
CA GLY A 46 18.26 10.52 -38.11
C GLY A 46 18.16 11.15 -36.72
N GLN A 47 17.03 11.77 -36.37
CA GLN A 47 16.81 12.34 -35.04
C GLN A 47 16.28 11.28 -34.07
N LYS A 48 16.94 11.15 -32.91
CA LYS A 48 16.44 10.36 -31.79
C LYS A 48 15.45 11.20 -30.99
N VAL A 49 14.22 10.72 -30.84
CA VAL A 49 13.20 11.31 -29.96
C VAL A 49 12.90 10.32 -28.84
N THR A 50 12.92 10.80 -27.61
CA THR A 50 12.65 10.01 -26.40
C THR A 50 11.49 10.65 -25.65
N HIS A 51 10.66 9.82 -25.03
CA HIS A 51 9.61 10.26 -24.13
C HIS A 51 9.61 9.38 -22.89
N ASP A 52 9.59 10.03 -21.73
CA ASP A 52 9.62 9.37 -20.43
C ASP A 52 8.20 9.33 -19.84
N TYR A 53 7.79 8.16 -19.37
CA TYR A 53 6.51 8.00 -18.68
C TYR A 53 6.70 8.06 -17.17
N ILE A 54 5.80 8.78 -16.50
CA ILE A 54 5.73 8.78 -15.03
C ILE A 54 4.75 7.68 -14.59
N VAL A 55 5.24 6.76 -13.77
CA VAL A 55 4.42 5.69 -13.17
C VAL A 55 4.29 5.93 -11.67
N LEU A 56 3.06 5.98 -11.18
CA LEU A 56 2.75 6.21 -9.78
C LEU A 56 2.12 4.96 -9.16
N ASN A 57 2.62 4.57 -7.99
CA ASN A 57 1.92 3.62 -7.14
C ASN A 57 0.94 4.38 -6.23
N LYS A 58 -0.35 4.38 -6.58
CA LYS A 58 -1.43 4.98 -5.77
C LYS A 58 -2.04 3.99 -4.77
N GLY A 59 -1.50 2.78 -4.71
CA GLY A 59 -1.94 1.75 -3.78
C GLY A 59 -1.32 1.90 -2.41
N THR A 60 -1.69 1.00 -1.51
CA THR A 60 -1.19 0.94 -0.13
C THR A 60 -0.19 -0.19 0.09
N ALA A 61 0.14 -0.96 -0.97
CA ALA A 61 1.18 -1.98 -0.96
C ALA A 61 2.21 -1.75 -2.07
N GLU A 62 3.34 -2.45 -1.98
CA GLU A 62 4.45 -2.37 -2.95
C GLU A 62 4.01 -2.74 -4.37
N LEU A 63 4.29 -1.86 -5.33
CA LEU A 63 4.08 -2.11 -6.75
C LEU A 63 5.36 -2.64 -7.38
N LYS A 64 5.40 -3.95 -7.68
CA LYS A 64 6.51 -4.59 -8.39
C LYS A 64 6.22 -4.69 -9.89
N ILE A 65 7.00 -3.98 -10.70
CA ILE A 65 6.92 -4.05 -12.16
C ILE A 65 7.81 -5.20 -12.65
N THR A 66 7.24 -6.17 -13.36
CA THR A 66 7.96 -7.38 -13.83
C THR A 66 8.23 -7.38 -15.32
N SER A 67 7.45 -6.64 -16.11
CA SER A 67 7.59 -6.56 -17.57
C SER A 67 6.94 -5.27 -18.08
N VAL A 68 7.46 -4.77 -19.19
CA VAL A 68 6.91 -3.64 -19.94
C VAL A 68 6.77 -4.09 -21.40
N LYS A 69 5.61 -3.83 -21.99
CA LYS A 69 5.35 -4.09 -23.42
C LYS A 69 5.24 -2.76 -24.14
N THR A 70 6.01 -2.60 -25.20
CA THR A 70 5.86 -1.51 -26.16
C THR A 70 4.96 -1.96 -27.30
N GLY A 71 4.14 -1.04 -27.82
CA GLY A 71 3.36 -1.24 -29.04
C GLY A 71 4.17 -0.99 -30.30
#